data_AF-A0A7Y3F483-F1
#
_entry.id   AF-A0A7Y3F483-F1
#
_cell.length_a   1.000
_cell.length_b   1.000
_cell.length_c   1.000
_cell.angle_alpha   90.00
_cell.angle_beta   90.00
_cell.angle_gamma   90.00
#
_symmetry.space_group_name_H-M   'P 1'
#
loop_
_entity.id
_entity.type
_entity.pdbx_description
1 polymer ?
#
loop_
_entity_poly.entity_id
_entity_poly.type
_entity_poly.pdbx_seq_one_letter_code
_entity_poly.pdbx_strand_id
1 'polypeptide(L)'
;MNDDTKSTQENNIGEVKWQELYILTDHWKSDLEFYKDDLRFLHHLIDKYIIWITKDENLNMVQDIKKNLFEIQNKSADLMKEVNIHQGNLGLMVENPVQSSNPQFLKDHGVLEDKMANFVKLFRSNRKEVFNITEYVIDSEELPNILKS
;
A
#
# COMPACT_ATOMS: atom_id res chain seq x y z
N MET A 1 -9.49 61.55 16.66
CA MET A 1 -9.90 60.92 17.93
C MET A 1 -10.38 59.54 17.57
N ASN A 2 -9.43 58.60 17.66
CA ASN A 2 -9.48 57.14 17.78
C ASN A 2 -10.40 56.37 16.81
N ASP A 3 -9.97 55.34 16.08
CA ASP A 3 -8.83 54.46 16.30
C ASP A 3 -8.40 53.80 14.99
N ASP A 4 -7.12 53.47 14.96
CA ASP A 4 -6.30 53.12 13.83
C ASP A 4 -6.62 51.75 13.21
N THR A 5 -6.34 51.67 11.92
CA THR A 5 -5.92 50.44 11.24
C THR A 5 -4.90 49.66 12.09
N LYS A 6 -5.29 48.47 12.57
CA LYS A 6 -4.32 47.42 12.92
C LYS A 6 -4.95 46.03 12.85
N SER A 7 -4.59 45.33 11.78
CA SER A 7 -4.10 43.95 11.78
C SER A 7 -4.49 43.08 12.99
N THR A 8 -5.27 42.05 12.71
CA THR A 8 -5.17 40.77 13.43
C THR A 8 -5.51 39.66 12.42
N GLN A 9 -4.84 39.60 11.26
CA GLN A 9 -3.66 38.72 11.11
C GLN A 9 -2.87 38.54 12.40
N GLU A 10 -3.31 37.59 13.22
CA GLU A 10 -2.60 36.91 14.33
C GLU A 10 -3.67 35.99 14.96
N ASN A 11 -3.82 34.74 14.55
CA ASN A 11 -2.85 33.67 14.79
C ASN A 11 -2.81 32.65 13.63
N ASN A 12 -1.81 32.80 12.76
CA ASN A 12 -1.28 31.72 11.94
C ASN A 12 -0.56 30.71 12.85
N ILE A 13 -1.30 29.77 13.42
CA ILE A 13 -0.76 28.52 13.97
C ILE A 13 -1.39 27.42 13.12
N GLY A 14 -0.56 26.77 12.30
CA GLY A 14 -0.92 25.87 11.20
C GLY A 14 -2.26 25.15 11.35
N GLU A 15 -3.28 25.67 10.69
CA GLU A 15 -4.59 25.02 10.59
C GLU A 15 -4.38 23.69 9.85
N VAL A 16 -4.54 22.58 10.58
CA VAL A 16 -4.48 21.26 9.98
C VAL A 16 -5.58 21.18 8.95
N LYS A 17 -5.19 20.99 7.69
CA LYS A 17 -6.14 20.85 6.60
C LYS A 17 -6.67 19.42 6.56
N TRP A 18 -7.61 19.12 7.45
CA TRP A 18 -8.25 17.81 7.59
C TRP A 18 -8.76 17.25 6.25
N GLN A 19 -9.26 18.14 5.38
CA GLN A 19 -9.70 17.78 4.03
C GLN A 19 -8.57 17.22 3.15
N GLU A 20 -7.38 17.83 3.21
CA GLU A 20 -6.23 17.35 2.43
C GLU A 20 -5.77 15.98 2.94
N LEU A 21 -5.75 15.77 4.26
CA LEU A 21 -5.43 14.47 4.84
C LEU A 21 -6.47 13.40 4.48
N TYR A 22 -7.76 13.77 4.46
CA TYR A 22 -8.83 12.86 4.03
C TYR A 22 -8.65 12.42 2.59
N ILE A 23 -8.40 13.36 1.67
CA ILE A 23 -8.13 13.08 0.26
C ILE A 23 -6.89 12.18 0.10
N LEU A 24 -5.82 12.47 0.86
CA LEU A 24 -4.62 11.64 0.85
C LEU A 24 -4.92 10.18 1.26
N THR A 25 -5.70 9.98 2.32
CA THR A 25 -6.10 8.61 2.72
C THR A 25 -7.01 7.92 1.71
N ASP A 26 -7.80 8.68 0.95
CA ASP A 26 -8.62 8.15 -0.13
C ASP A 26 -7.75 7.59 -1.27
N HIS A 27 -6.69 8.33 -1.63
CA HIS A 27 -5.69 7.84 -2.57
C HIS A 27 -4.99 6.57 -2.07
N TRP A 28 -4.62 6.50 -0.79
CA TRP A 28 -4.02 5.26 -0.24
C TRP A 28 -4.95 4.07 -0.33
N LYS A 29 -6.26 4.25 -0.13
CA LYS A 29 -7.23 3.17 -0.32
C LYS A 29 -7.27 2.69 -1.76
N SER A 30 -7.37 3.62 -2.71
CA SER A 30 -7.36 3.28 -4.13
C SER A 30 -6.08 2.54 -4.52
N ASP A 31 -4.93 2.99 -4.03
CA ASP A 31 -3.65 2.30 -4.22
C ASP A 31 -3.65 0.89 -3.63
N LEU A 32 -4.14 0.71 -2.39
CA LEU A 32 -4.21 -0.59 -1.72
C LEU A 32 -5.18 -1.56 -2.42
N GLU A 33 -6.27 -1.06 -3.01
CA GLU A 33 -7.15 -1.87 -3.86
C GLU A 33 -6.43 -2.33 -5.13
N PHE A 34 -5.70 -1.43 -5.78
CA PHE A 34 -4.86 -1.78 -6.93
C PHE A 34 -3.81 -2.84 -6.57
N TYR A 35 -3.09 -2.66 -5.47
CA TYR A 35 -2.09 -3.62 -5.02
C TYR A 35 -2.69 -4.98 -4.66
N LYS A 36 -3.89 -5.01 -4.08
CA LYS A 36 -4.61 -6.26 -3.82
C LYS A 36 -4.92 -7.02 -5.11
N ASP A 37 -5.38 -6.33 -6.15
CA ASP A 37 -5.64 -6.95 -7.44
C ASP A 37 -4.37 -7.45 -8.12
N ASP A 38 -3.28 -6.69 -8.04
CA ASP A 38 -1.97 -7.08 -8.57
C ASP A 38 -1.39 -8.29 -7.82
N LEU A 39 -1.49 -8.32 -6.49
CA LEU A 39 -1.08 -9.49 -5.69
C LEU A 39 -1.86 -10.75 -6.07
N ARG A 40 -3.18 -10.63 -6.28
CA ARG A 40 -4.01 -11.74 -6.79
C ARG A 40 -3.49 -12.23 -8.14
N PHE A 41 -3.15 -11.32 -9.05
CA PHE A 41 -2.56 -11.68 -10.34
C PHE A 41 -1.22 -12.41 -10.18
N LEU A 42 -0.32 -11.92 -9.33
CA LEU A 42 0.98 -12.55 -9.06
C LEU A 42 0.83 -13.96 -8.46
N HIS A 43 -0.13 -14.16 -7.55
CA HIS A 43 -0.46 -15.50 -7.06
C HIS A 43 -0.87 -16.44 -8.20
N HIS A 44 -1.77 -16.00 -9.08
CA HIS A 44 -2.19 -16.80 -10.23
C HIS A 44 -1.05 -17.07 -11.22
N LEU A 45 -0.15 -16.10 -11.41
CA LEU A 45 1.03 -16.26 -12.25
C LEU A 45 1.89 -17.42 -11.74
N ILE A 46 2.22 -17.42 -10.45
CA ILE A 46 3.03 -18.47 -9.84
C ILE A 46 2.33 -19.83 -9.89
N ASP A 47 1.06 -19.89 -9.51
CA ASP A 47 0.29 -21.14 -9.51
C ASP A 47 0.20 -21.77 -10.91
N LYS A 48 0.28 -20.96 -11.98
CA LYS A 48 0.31 -21.47 -13.36
C LYS A 48 1.66 -22.09 -13.73
N TYR A 49 2.78 -21.52 -13.27
CA TYR A 49 4.11 -22.02 -13.61
C TYR A 49 4.56 -23.20 -12.76
N ILE A 50 4.10 -23.29 -11.50
CA ILE A 50 4.50 -24.38 -10.59
C ILE A 50 4.19 -25.78 -11.13
N ILE A 51 3.16 -25.91 -11.98
CA ILE A 51 2.73 -27.19 -12.58
C ILE A 51 3.81 -27.77 -13.51
N TRP A 52 4.68 -26.93 -14.05
CA TRP A 52 5.68 -27.31 -15.04
C TRP A 52 7.08 -27.48 -14.46
N ILE A 53 7.24 -27.28 -13.16
CA ILE A 53 8.53 -27.36 -12.49
C ILE A 53 8.91 -28.82 -12.28
N THR A 54 10.04 -29.21 -12.82
CA THR A 54 10.59 -30.57 -12.68
C THR A 54 11.85 -30.61 -11.81
N LYS A 55 12.52 -29.47 -11.62
CA LYS A 55 13.73 -29.35 -10.80
C LYS A 55 13.41 -28.96 -9.36
N ASP A 56 13.93 -29.71 -8.40
CA ASP A 56 13.71 -29.46 -6.95
C ASP A 56 14.19 -28.07 -6.50
N GLU A 57 15.28 -27.56 -7.08
CA GLU A 57 15.79 -26.21 -6.81
C GLU A 57 14.77 -25.11 -7.17
N ASN A 58 14.10 -25.26 -8.31
CA ASN A 58 13.09 -24.34 -8.80
C ASN A 58 11.81 -24.42 -7.96
N LEU A 59 11.48 -25.63 -7.47
CA LEU A 59 10.33 -25.82 -6.59
C LEU A 59 10.51 -25.06 -5.27
N ASN A 60 11.69 -25.14 -4.66
CA ASN A 60 12.00 -24.42 -3.43
C ASN A 60 11.91 -22.90 -3.62
N MET A 61 12.50 -22.36 -4.69
CA MET A 61 12.42 -20.93 -5.01
C MET A 61 10.98 -20.46 -5.16
N VAL A 62 10.14 -21.23 -5.84
CA VAL A 62 8.73 -20.88 -6.04
C VAL A 62 7.91 -20.95 -4.75
N GLN A 63 8.19 -21.93 -3.87
CA GLN A 63 7.55 -22.00 -2.57
C GLN A 63 7.89 -20.78 -1.70
N ASP A 64 9.14 -20.33 -1.70
CA ASP A 64 9.58 -19.15 -0.95
C ASP A 64 8.87 -17.88 -1.42
N ILE A 65 8.77 -17.65 -2.73
CA ILE A 65 8.03 -16.50 -3.24
C ILE A 65 6.55 -16.59 -2.91
N LYS A 66 5.94 -17.78 -3.02
CA LYS A 66 4.51 -17.95 -2.70
C LYS A 66 4.22 -17.59 -1.25
N LYS A 67 5.10 -17.97 -0.34
CA LYS A 67 5.04 -17.55 1.07
C LYS A 67 5.17 -16.03 1.21
N ASN A 68 6.16 -15.42 0.57
CA ASN A 68 6.38 -13.97 0.63
C ASN A 68 5.19 -13.17 0.09
N LEU A 69 4.59 -13.60 -1.03
CA LEU A 69 3.39 -12.98 -1.59
C LEU A 69 2.21 -13.06 -0.62
N PHE A 70 2.01 -14.21 0.03
CA PHE A 70 0.95 -14.37 1.02
C PHE A 70 1.15 -13.44 2.23
N GLU A 71 2.39 -13.30 2.70
CA GLU A 71 2.72 -12.36 3.78
C GLU A 71 2.43 -10.91 3.38
N ILE A 72 2.75 -10.51 2.14
CA ILE A 72 2.47 -9.17 1.63
C ILE A 72 0.97 -8.93 1.44
N GLN A 73 0.22 -9.95 0.98
CA GLN A 73 -1.24 -9.89 0.90
C GLN A 73 -1.87 -9.63 2.27
N ASN A 74 -1.41 -10.31 3.32
CA ASN A 74 -1.89 -10.07 4.68
C ASN A 74 -1.56 -8.66 5.16
N LYS A 75 -0.31 -8.20 4.94
CA LYS A 75 0.10 -6.82 5.27
C LYS A 75 -0.76 -5.78 4.53
N SER A 76 -1.08 -6.01 3.26
CA SER A 76 -1.95 -5.14 2.46
C SER A 76 -3.36 -5.09 3.06
N ALA A 77 -3.89 -6.23 3.47
CA ALA A 77 -5.24 -6.32 4.04
C ALA A 77 -5.32 -5.64 5.41
N ASP A 78 -4.30 -5.79 6.25
CA ASP A 78 -4.25 -5.14 7.56
C ASP A 78 -4.05 -3.63 7.43
N LEU A 79 -3.15 -3.18 6.54
CA LEU A 79 -2.97 -1.75 6.26
C LEU A 79 -4.25 -1.12 5.70
N MET A 80 -4.98 -1.82 4.82
CA MET A 80 -6.29 -1.37 4.33
C MET A 80 -7.30 -1.15 5.47
N LYS A 81 -7.34 -2.04 6.48
CA LYS A 81 -8.22 -1.85 7.64
C LYS A 81 -7.82 -0.60 8.42
N GLU A 82 -6.53 -0.42 8.69
CA GLU A 82 -6.01 0.75 9.39
C GLU A 82 -6.35 2.06 8.66
N VAL A 83 -6.12 2.11 7.34
CA VAL A 83 -6.44 3.28 6.51
C VAL A 83 -7.95 3.59 6.51
N ASN A 84 -8.80 2.57 6.41
CA ASN A 84 -10.26 2.79 6.45
C ASN A 84 -10.73 3.37 7.80
N ILE A 85 -10.20 2.87 8.91
CA ILE A 85 -10.52 3.40 10.25
C ILE A 85 -10.05 4.85 10.35
N HIS A 86 -8.81 5.13 9.93
CA HIS A 86 -8.24 6.49 10.00
C HIS A 86 -8.99 7.48 9.11
N GLN A 87 -9.35 7.09 7.89
CA GLN A 87 -10.15 7.92 6.98
C GLN A 87 -11.54 8.21 7.55
N GLY A 88 -12.19 7.23 8.20
CA GLY A 88 -13.47 7.45 8.87
C GLY A 88 -13.37 8.53 9.95
N ASN A 89 -12.32 8.49 10.76
CA ASN A 89 -12.05 9.52 11.77
C ASN A 89 -11.75 10.89 11.13
N LEU A 90 -10.98 10.94 10.03
CA LEU A 90 -10.74 12.17 9.27
C LEU A 90 -12.05 12.79 8.75
N GLY A 91 -13.00 11.98 8.29
CA GLY A 91 -14.32 12.46 7.86
C GLY A 91 -15.04 13.23 8.97
N LEU A 92 -15.03 12.71 10.21
CA LEU A 92 -15.59 13.40 11.37
C LEU A 92 -14.87 14.73 11.67
N MET A 93 -13.54 14.78 11.47
CA MET A 93 -12.75 15.99 11.68
C MET A 93 -12.97 17.05 10.61
N VAL A 94 -13.23 16.64 9.36
CA VAL A 94 -13.64 17.53 8.27
C VAL A 94 -14.99 18.17 8.58
N GLU A 95 -15.94 17.38 9.07
CA GLU A 95 -17.28 17.86 9.41
C GLU A 95 -17.29 18.77 10.66
N ASN A 96 -16.41 18.51 11.65
CA ASN A 96 -16.33 19.28 12.89
C ASN A 96 -14.87 19.59 13.32
N PRO A 97 -14.22 20.60 12.70
CA PRO A 97 -12.79 20.89 12.90
C PRO A 97 -12.41 21.44 14.30
N VAL A 98 -13.36 22.04 15.02
CA VAL A 98 -13.08 22.78 16.27
C VAL A 98 -12.82 21.83 17.45
N GLN A 99 -13.25 20.56 17.36
CA GLN A 99 -13.08 19.55 18.42
C GLN A 99 -11.85 18.64 18.19
N SER A 100 -11.15 18.76 17.07
CA SER A 100 -10.26 17.73 16.54
C SER A 100 -8.76 18.03 16.63
N SER A 101 -8.33 19.13 17.26
CA SER A 101 -6.90 19.43 17.45
C SER A 101 -6.26 18.51 18.49
N ASN A 102 -6.16 17.21 18.18
CA ASN A 102 -5.48 16.20 18.97
C ASN A 102 -4.11 15.92 18.33
N PRO A 103 -2.99 16.36 18.95
CA PRO A 103 -1.65 16.10 18.43
C PRO A 103 -1.34 14.62 18.23
N GLN A 104 -1.97 13.72 19.00
CA GLN A 104 -1.80 12.28 18.83
C GLN A 104 -2.34 11.80 17.47
N PHE A 105 -3.44 12.38 16.98
CA PHE A 105 -4.03 11.98 15.71
C PHE A 105 -3.11 12.28 14.52
N LEU A 106 -2.43 13.43 14.54
CA LEU A 106 -1.42 13.77 13.53
C LEU A 106 -0.23 12.83 13.56
N LYS A 107 0.20 12.43 14.77
CA LYS A 107 1.26 11.44 14.94
C LYS A 107 0.85 10.08 14.38
N ASP A 108 -0.39 9.66 14.64
CA ASP A 108 -0.94 8.41 14.11
C ASP A 108 -1.05 8.46 12.57
N HIS A 109 -1.42 9.61 12.01
CA HIS A 109 -1.39 9.82 10.55
C HIS A 109 0.02 9.66 9.97
N GLY A 110 1.03 10.29 10.57
CA GLY A 110 2.43 10.15 10.13
C GLY A 110 2.94 8.70 10.23
N VAL A 111 2.54 7.95 11.27
CA VAL A 111 2.85 6.51 11.36
C VAL A 111 2.20 5.74 10.20
N LEU A 112 0.99 6.11 9.79
CA LEU A 112 0.30 5.49 8.67
C LEU A 112 0.96 5.84 7.33
N GLU A 113 1.44 7.06 7.15
CA GLU A 113 2.27 7.47 6.01
C GLU A 113 3.52 6.58 5.88
N ASP A 114 4.25 6.41 6.99
CA ASP A 114 5.44 5.56 7.03
C ASP A 114 5.10 4.09 6.70
N LYS A 115 4.00 3.57 7.24
CA LYS A 115 3.52 2.22 6.91
C LYS A 115 3.19 2.08 5.43
N MET A 116 2.52 3.07 4.83
CA MET A 116 2.19 3.06 3.40
C MET A 116 3.45 3.10 2.54
N ALA A 117 4.40 4.00 2.85
CA ALA A 117 5.67 4.10 2.14
C ALA A 117 6.48 2.79 2.22
N ASN A 118 6.52 2.17 3.39
CA ASN A 118 7.21 0.90 3.60
C ASN A 118 6.52 -0.26 2.87
N PHE A 119 5.18 -0.31 2.90
CA PHE A 119 4.41 -1.30 2.17
C PHE A 119 4.65 -1.20 0.66
N VAL A 120 4.62 0.00 0.08
CA VAL A 120 4.87 0.21 -1.35
C VAL A 120 6.27 -0.27 -1.76
N LYS A 121 7.30 -0.01 -0.94
CA LYS A 121 8.67 -0.51 -1.18
C LYS A 121 8.71 -2.04 -1.15
N LEU A 122 8.12 -2.64 -0.12
CA LEU A 122 8.06 -4.09 0.05
C LEU A 122 7.34 -4.77 -1.13
N PHE A 123 6.18 -4.25 -1.49
CA PHE A 123 5.38 -4.71 -2.62
C PHE A 123 6.17 -4.66 -3.93
N ARG A 124 6.80 -3.53 -4.25
CA ARG A 124 7.59 -3.36 -5.48
C ARG A 124 8.78 -4.31 -5.54
N SER A 125 9.47 -4.51 -4.42
CA SER A 125 10.60 -5.45 -4.33
C SER A 125 10.14 -6.88 -4.59
N ASN A 126 9.07 -7.31 -3.94
CA ASN A 126 8.54 -8.66 -4.11
C ASN A 126 7.97 -8.89 -5.52
N ARG A 127 7.27 -7.91 -6.10
CA ARG A 127 6.79 -8.00 -7.48
C ARG A 127 7.95 -8.22 -8.46
N LYS A 128 9.08 -7.52 -8.27
CA LYS A 128 10.28 -7.73 -9.09
C LYS A 128 10.87 -9.12 -8.91
N GLU A 129 10.92 -9.62 -7.68
CA GLU A 129 11.39 -10.97 -7.35
C GLU A 129 10.52 -12.06 -8.01
N VAL A 130 9.19 -11.90 -7.96
CA VAL A 130 8.25 -12.79 -8.64
C VAL A 130 8.55 -12.85 -10.13
N PHE A 131 8.73 -11.70 -10.81
CA PHE A 131 9.06 -11.70 -12.23
C PHE A 131 10.40 -12.37 -12.52
N ASN A 132 11.46 -12.01 -11.79
CA ASN A 132 12.79 -12.57 -12.02
C ASN A 132 12.80 -14.10 -11.89
N ILE A 133 12.15 -14.65 -10.86
CA ILE A 133 12.16 -16.10 -10.64
C ILE A 133 11.21 -16.80 -11.60
N THR A 134 10.05 -16.22 -11.92
CA THR A 134 9.17 -16.81 -12.93
C THR A 134 9.85 -16.85 -14.30
N GLU A 135 10.55 -15.80 -14.72
CA GLU A 135 11.38 -15.80 -15.94
C GLU A 135 12.48 -16.87 -15.87
N TYR A 136 13.24 -16.94 -14.78
CA TYR A 136 14.28 -17.97 -14.62
C TYR A 136 13.73 -19.40 -14.67
N VAL A 137 12.60 -19.65 -14.02
CA VAL A 137 11.93 -20.97 -14.05
C VAL A 137 11.45 -21.29 -15.46
N ILE A 138 10.85 -20.32 -16.16
CA ILE A 138 10.41 -20.48 -17.57
C ILE A 138 11.58 -20.83 -18.49
N ASP A 139 12.72 -20.18 -18.31
CA ASP A 139 13.90 -20.37 -19.16
C ASP A 139 14.68 -21.65 -18.82
N SER A 140 14.66 -22.07 -17.55
CA SER A 140 15.45 -23.21 -17.06
C SER A 140 14.69 -24.53 -17.14
N GLU A 141 13.36 -24.52 -17.07
CA GLU A 141 12.52 -25.69 -17.31
C GLU A 141 12.33 -25.87 -18.82
N GLU A 142 12.36 -27.12 -19.31
CA GLU A 142 11.95 -27.41 -20.68
C GLU A 142 10.42 -27.34 -20.78
N LEU A 143 9.88 -26.11 -20.74
CA LEU A 143 8.44 -25.91 -20.92
C LEU A 143 8.05 -26.46 -22.29
N PRO A 144 7.07 -27.39 -22.37
CA PRO A 144 6.59 -27.86 -23.66
C PRO A 144 6.16 -26.65 -24.50
N ASN A 145 6.54 -26.63 -25.78
CA ASN A 145 6.46 -25.54 -26.78
C ASN A 145 5.02 -24.98 -27.06
N ILE A 146 4.09 -25.03 -26.11
CA ILE A 146 2.68 -24.62 -26.25
C ILE A 146 2.53 -23.09 -26.35
N LEU A 147 3.59 -22.31 -26.11
CA LEU A 147 3.59 -20.86 -26.29
C LEU A 147 4.04 -20.40 -27.69
N LYS A 148 4.39 -21.33 -28.59
CA LYS A 148 4.56 -21.04 -30.03
C LYS A 148 3.26 -21.33 -30.77
N SER A 149 2.27 -20.46 -30.60
CA SER A 149 1.07 -20.39 -31.45
C SER A 149 0.70 -18.96 -31.69
#